data_AF-A0A6A5WM45-F1
#
_entry.id   AF-A0A6A5WM45-F1
#
_cell.length_a   1.000
_cell.length_b   1.000
_cell.length_c   1.000
_cell.angle_alpha   90.00
_cell.angle_beta   90.00
_cell.angle_gamma   90.00
#
_symmetry.space_group_name_H-M   'P 1'
#
loop_
_entity.id
_entity.type
_entity.pdbx_description
1 polymer ?
#
loop_
_entity_poly.entity_id
_entity_poly.type
_entity_poly.pdbx_seq_one_letter_code
_entity_poly.pdbx_strand_id
1 'polypeptide(L)'
;MLRDMDTRPISQEQLASEVKSIYAGLVMVENKCISADQNVARNVEQDERSGPRGSDFWIAMIALHRTLLHEHHDFLLASQHPRASPALRRLASKYSMPARMWKHGIHSLLEVLRRHLPECLDYMLEFVYVAYHMLGSLYETVPAFEDTWTECLGDLARYRMVIEDEDMRNREIWTGNARTWYTRTADRIPGSGRIYHHLALISRPQQLRQLFYYCRSLTSELPFQSARASML
;
A
#
# COMPACT_ATOMS: atom_id res chain seq x y z
N MET A 1 2.09 19.11 -42.43
CA MET A 1 3.43 18.71 -41.93
C MET A 1 3.33 18.52 -40.43
N LEU A 2 3.27 17.27 -39.97
CA LEU A 2 3.37 16.93 -38.55
C LEU A 2 4.84 17.13 -38.15
N ARG A 3 5.05 17.98 -37.15
CA ARG A 3 6.36 18.31 -36.60
C ARG A 3 6.78 17.10 -35.76
N ASP A 4 7.63 16.25 -36.33
CA ASP A 4 8.27 15.15 -35.60
C ASP A 4 9.05 15.78 -34.44
N MET A 5 8.56 15.61 -33.21
CA MET A 5 9.31 15.99 -32.02
C MET A 5 10.42 14.96 -31.89
N ASP A 6 11.62 15.35 -32.27
CA ASP A 6 12.85 14.57 -32.17
C ASP A 6 13.21 14.41 -30.67
N THR A 7 12.43 13.58 -29.95
CA THR A 7 12.71 13.24 -28.55
C THR A 7 13.86 12.27 -28.54
N ARG A 8 15.08 12.79 -28.44
CA ARG A 8 16.28 11.97 -28.25
C ARG A 8 16.05 10.99 -27.10
N PRO A 9 16.30 9.68 -27.29
CA PRO A 9 16.06 8.68 -26.25
C PRO A 9 16.96 8.93 -25.04
N ILE A 10 16.40 8.83 -23.82
CA ILE A 10 17.12 9.08 -22.56
C ILE A 10 18.36 8.20 -22.42
N SER A 11 19.50 8.79 -22.02
CA SER A 11 20.73 8.05 -21.77
C SER A 11 20.71 7.36 -20.39
N GLN A 12 21.58 6.37 -20.19
CA GLN A 12 21.72 5.71 -18.88
C GLN A 12 22.23 6.67 -17.80
N GLU A 13 23.10 7.60 -18.17
CA GLU A 13 23.64 8.60 -17.25
C GLU A 13 22.57 9.61 -16.83
N GLN A 14 21.74 10.06 -17.78
CA GLN A 14 20.59 10.92 -17.50
C GLN A 14 19.62 10.22 -16.53
N LEU A 15 19.29 8.96 -16.81
CA LEU A 15 18.39 8.19 -15.94
C LEU A 15 19.00 7.96 -14.54
N ALA A 16 20.30 7.72 -14.44
CA ALA A 16 20.98 7.59 -13.16
C ALA A 16 20.96 8.90 -12.35
N SER A 17 21.15 10.04 -13.01
CA SER A 17 21.00 11.36 -12.40
C SER A 17 19.56 11.60 -11.91
N GLU A 18 18.58 11.24 -12.74
CA GLU A 18 17.16 11.38 -12.43
C GLU A 18 16.76 10.56 -11.19
N VAL A 19 17.07 9.26 -11.19
CA VAL A 19 16.81 8.36 -10.05
C VAL A 19 17.46 8.87 -8.77
N LYS A 20 18.68 9.43 -8.86
CA LYS A 20 19.37 10.01 -7.70
C LYS A 20 18.64 11.26 -7.17
N SER A 21 18.16 12.12 -8.06
CA SER A 21 17.39 13.32 -7.71
C SER A 21 16.07 12.95 -7.03
N ILE A 22 15.29 12.07 -7.66
CA ILE A 22 14.01 11.57 -7.12
C ILE A 22 14.24 10.94 -5.74
N TYR A 23 15.26 10.09 -5.59
CA TYR A 23 15.56 9.46 -4.30
C TYR A 23 15.83 10.47 -3.17
N ALA A 24 16.51 11.58 -3.47
CA ALA A 24 16.75 12.62 -2.48
C ALA A 24 15.46 13.33 -2.06
N GLY A 25 14.58 13.64 -3.03
CA GLY A 25 13.24 14.19 -2.78
C GLY A 25 12.37 13.25 -1.96
N LEU A 26 12.28 11.99 -2.39
CA LEU A 26 11.57 10.91 -1.70
C LEU A 26 11.97 10.80 -0.23
N VAL A 27 13.27 10.72 0.08
CA VAL A 27 13.75 10.60 1.47
C VAL A 27 13.35 11.82 2.30
N MET A 28 13.39 13.03 1.72
CA MET A 28 12.94 14.23 2.42
C MET A 28 11.44 14.16 2.75
N VAL A 29 10.60 13.80 1.78
CA VAL A 29 9.14 13.72 1.96
C VAL A 29 8.78 12.58 2.91
N GLU A 30 9.45 11.43 2.84
CA GLU A 30 9.24 10.30 3.73
C GLU A 30 9.51 10.66 5.20
N ASN A 31 10.62 11.35 5.48
CA ASN A 31 10.93 11.81 6.82
C ASN A 31 9.88 12.81 7.35
N LYS A 32 9.30 13.65 6.49
CA LYS A 32 8.19 14.54 6.85
C LYS A 32 6.93 13.75 7.20
N CYS A 33 6.56 12.75 6.40
CA CYS A 33 5.41 11.88 6.68
C CYS A 33 5.59 11.16 8.02
N ILE A 34 6.75 10.52 8.23
CA ILE A 34 7.06 9.82 9.49
C ILE A 34 6.94 10.75 10.69
N SER A 35 7.49 11.96 10.59
CA SER A 35 7.45 12.93 11.68
C SER A 35 6.02 13.41 11.96
N ALA A 36 5.25 13.69 10.91
CA ALA A 36 3.86 14.11 11.03
C ALA A 36 2.98 13.02 11.67
N ASP A 37 3.09 11.77 11.18
CA ASP A 37 2.36 10.62 11.73
C ASP A 37 2.69 10.37 13.20
N GLN A 38 3.98 10.45 13.57
CA GLN A 38 4.42 10.29 14.96
C GLN A 38 3.90 11.41 15.86
N ASN A 39 3.85 12.64 15.37
CA ASN A 39 3.31 13.77 16.12
C ASN A 39 1.82 13.58 16.41
N VAL A 40 1.04 13.11 15.43
CA VAL A 40 -0.37 12.78 15.66
C VAL A 40 -0.50 11.62 16.65
N ALA A 41 0.27 10.55 16.47
CA ALA A 41 0.21 9.37 17.33
C ALA A 41 0.60 9.64 18.79
N ARG A 42 1.47 10.64 19.06
CA ARG A 42 1.87 11.02 20.43
C ARG A 42 0.87 11.94 21.12
N ASN A 43 0.10 12.70 20.36
CA ASN A 43 -0.77 13.75 20.89
C ASN A 43 -2.24 13.34 21.02
N VAL A 44 -2.54 12.04 21.03
CA VAL A 44 -3.91 11.51 21.15
C VAL A 44 -4.62 12.04 22.40
N GLU A 45 -3.93 12.11 23.55
CA GLU A 45 -4.49 12.64 24.81
C GLU A 45 -4.68 14.17 24.81
N GLN A 46 -3.92 14.90 23.97
CA GLN A 46 -4.11 16.35 23.80
C GLN A 46 -5.26 16.67 22.86
N ASP A 47 -5.54 15.82 21.87
CA ASP A 47 -6.68 15.98 20.96
C ASP A 47 -8.02 15.88 21.68
N GLU A 48 -8.14 14.99 22.67
CA GLU A 48 -9.35 14.89 23.52
C GLU A 48 -9.63 16.18 24.30
N ARG A 49 -8.59 16.97 24.61
CA ARG A 49 -8.71 18.23 25.38
C ARG A 49 -8.83 19.47 24.49
N SER A 50 -8.32 19.41 23.27
CA SER A 50 -8.21 20.56 22.35
C SER A 50 -9.39 20.65 21.37
N GLY A 51 -10.24 19.61 21.35
CA GLY A 51 -11.31 19.46 20.38
C GLY A 51 -10.84 18.80 19.07
N PRO A 52 -11.77 18.43 18.19
CA PRO A 52 -11.47 17.72 16.95
C PRO A 52 -10.55 18.55 16.05
N ARG A 53 -9.68 17.85 15.30
CA ARG A 53 -8.74 18.49 14.38
C ARG A 53 -9.52 19.10 13.21
N GLY A 54 -9.08 20.26 12.72
CA GLY A 54 -9.73 20.91 11.58
C GLY A 54 -9.58 20.10 10.29
N SER A 55 -10.55 20.22 9.38
CA SER A 55 -10.54 19.58 8.05
C SER A 55 -9.23 19.84 7.28
N ASP A 56 -8.72 21.06 7.35
CA ASP A 56 -7.50 21.49 6.65
C ASP A 56 -6.28 20.69 7.09
N PHE A 57 -6.24 20.25 8.35
CA PHE A 57 -5.18 19.40 8.88
C PHE A 57 -5.16 18.04 8.19
N TRP A 58 -6.32 17.36 8.12
CA TRP A 58 -6.43 16.04 7.50
C TRP A 58 -6.18 16.09 5.99
N ILE A 59 -6.66 17.14 5.32
CA ILE A 59 -6.39 17.39 3.90
C ILE A 59 -4.88 17.56 3.67
N ALA A 60 -4.18 18.32 4.52
CA ALA A 60 -2.74 18.50 4.42
C ALA A 60 -1.96 17.19 4.65
N MET A 61 -2.39 16.35 5.60
CA MET A 61 -1.81 15.02 5.83
C MET A 61 -1.95 14.12 4.59
N ILE A 62 -3.15 14.06 4.00
CA ILE A 62 -3.39 13.30 2.78
C ILE A 62 -2.54 13.82 1.62
N ALA A 63 -2.46 15.15 1.45
CA ALA A 63 -1.65 15.76 0.41
C ALA A 63 -0.17 15.40 0.56
N LEU A 64 0.36 15.42 1.79
CA LEU A 64 1.74 15.05 2.07
C LEU A 64 2.02 13.58 1.71
N HIS A 65 1.14 12.65 2.11
CA HIS A 65 1.28 11.24 1.77
C HIS A 65 1.10 10.98 0.27
N ARG A 66 0.19 11.69 -0.41
CA ARG A 66 0.06 11.68 -1.87
C ARG A 66 1.39 12.01 -2.54
N THR A 67 2.07 13.09 -2.11
CA THR A 67 3.39 13.43 -2.62
C THR A 67 4.39 12.29 -2.42
N LEU A 68 4.42 11.66 -1.24
CA LEU A 68 5.30 10.51 -0.99
C LEU A 68 5.02 9.34 -1.94
N LEU A 69 3.74 9.03 -2.20
CA LEU A 69 3.37 7.97 -3.13
C LEU A 69 3.80 8.28 -4.57
N HIS A 70 3.70 9.53 -5.01
CA HIS A 70 4.19 9.98 -6.32
C HIS A 70 5.71 9.84 -6.43
N GLU A 71 6.46 10.28 -5.43
CA GLU A 71 7.93 10.13 -5.42
C GLU A 71 8.36 8.66 -5.48
N HIS A 72 7.65 7.76 -4.77
CA HIS A 72 7.88 6.32 -4.88
C HIS A 72 7.56 5.78 -6.27
N HIS A 73 6.45 6.23 -6.87
CA HIS A 73 6.05 5.82 -8.21
C HIS A 73 7.08 6.24 -9.27
N ASP A 74 7.50 7.50 -9.24
CA ASP A 74 8.52 8.04 -10.13
C ASP A 74 9.86 7.30 -9.96
N PHE A 75 10.27 7.03 -8.71
CA PHE A 75 11.49 6.26 -8.44
C PHE A 75 11.41 4.84 -9.03
N LEU A 76 10.27 4.15 -8.85
CA LEU A 76 10.07 2.79 -9.35
C LEU A 76 10.04 2.76 -10.87
N LEU A 77 9.32 3.68 -11.52
CA LEU A 77 9.31 3.79 -12.98
C LEU A 77 10.70 4.11 -13.56
N ALA A 78 11.40 5.10 -12.99
CA ALA A 78 12.71 5.49 -13.46
C ALA A 78 13.75 4.38 -13.23
N SER A 79 13.76 3.75 -12.06
CA SER A 79 14.72 2.67 -11.75
C SER A 79 14.46 1.40 -12.57
N GLN A 80 13.21 1.09 -12.91
CA GLN A 80 12.83 -0.09 -13.70
C GLN A 80 12.68 0.19 -15.21
N HIS A 81 12.97 1.41 -15.65
CA HIS A 81 12.88 1.81 -17.05
C HIS A 81 13.65 0.83 -17.98
N PRO A 82 13.17 0.54 -19.20
CA PRO A 82 13.82 -0.42 -20.11
C PRO A 82 15.30 -0.13 -20.38
N ARG A 83 15.71 1.15 -20.38
CA ARG A 83 17.11 1.56 -20.57
C ARG A 83 17.95 1.58 -19.29
N ALA A 84 17.35 1.37 -18.11
CA ALA A 84 18.06 1.34 -16.84
C ALA A 84 19.13 0.25 -16.80
N SER A 85 20.32 0.59 -16.29
CA SER A 85 21.37 -0.39 -16.08
C SER A 85 20.96 -1.41 -15.01
N PRO A 86 21.53 -2.62 -15.00
CA PRO A 86 21.24 -3.61 -13.97
C PRO A 86 21.50 -3.10 -12.54
N ALA A 87 22.50 -2.23 -12.36
CA ALA A 87 22.79 -1.62 -11.07
C ALA A 87 21.66 -0.68 -10.62
N LEU A 88 21.08 0.09 -11.55
CA LEU A 88 19.99 1.02 -11.28
C LEU A 88 18.69 0.27 -10.92
N ARG A 89 18.36 -0.79 -11.67
CA ARG A 89 17.19 -1.63 -11.40
C ARG A 89 17.23 -2.26 -10.01
N ARG A 90 18.41 -2.69 -9.54
CA ARG A 90 18.58 -3.29 -8.20
C ARG A 90 18.37 -2.30 -7.06
N LEU A 91 18.37 -0.99 -7.30
CA LEU A 91 18.21 0.00 -6.23
C LEU A 91 16.84 -0.10 -5.53
N ALA A 92 15.77 -0.39 -6.28
CA ALA A 92 14.44 -0.54 -5.70
C ALA A 92 14.40 -1.65 -4.62
N SER A 93 15.06 -2.79 -4.88
CA SER A 93 15.20 -3.87 -3.90
C SER A 93 16.19 -3.50 -2.80
N LYS A 94 17.36 -2.96 -3.16
CA LYS A 94 18.41 -2.57 -2.20
C LYS A 94 17.90 -1.57 -1.15
N TYR A 95 17.04 -0.64 -1.57
CA TYR A 95 16.47 0.38 -0.69
C TYR A 95 15.10 -0.01 -0.13
N SER A 96 14.63 -1.24 -0.37
CA SER A 96 13.35 -1.76 0.11
C SER A 96 12.16 -0.86 -0.27
N MET A 97 12.15 -0.34 -1.50
CA MET A 97 11.18 0.65 -1.96
C MET A 97 9.72 0.21 -1.79
N PRO A 98 9.31 -1.02 -2.20
CA PRO A 98 7.94 -1.47 -1.99
C PRO A 98 7.54 -1.51 -0.51
N ALA A 99 8.42 -2.02 0.36
CA ALA A 99 8.14 -2.13 1.78
C ALA A 99 8.06 -0.75 2.48
N ARG A 100 8.92 0.19 2.07
CA ARG A 100 8.90 1.58 2.56
C ARG A 100 7.65 2.33 2.10
N MET A 101 7.30 2.20 0.83
CA MET A 101 6.07 2.77 0.28
C MET A 101 4.83 2.28 1.04
N TRP A 102 4.75 0.97 1.29
CA TRP A 102 3.67 0.42 2.10
C TRP A 102 3.69 0.98 3.53
N LYS A 103 4.82 0.86 4.23
CA LYS A 103 4.92 1.20 5.66
C LYS A 103 4.71 2.69 5.95
N HIS A 104 5.42 3.55 5.21
CA HIS A 104 5.52 4.98 5.46
C HIS A 104 4.64 5.82 4.54
N GLY A 105 4.32 5.31 3.35
CA GLY A 105 3.42 5.96 2.42
C GLY A 105 1.95 5.68 2.70
N ILE A 106 1.60 4.43 3.04
CA ILE A 106 0.21 3.97 3.07
C ILE A 106 -0.25 3.61 4.49
N HIS A 107 0.36 2.57 5.06
CA HIS A 107 -0.13 1.92 6.28
C HIS A 107 -0.10 2.86 7.49
N SER A 108 0.96 3.65 7.69
CA SER A 108 1.05 4.56 8.83
C SER A 108 -0.09 5.58 8.86
N LEU A 109 -0.39 6.23 7.73
CA LEU A 109 -1.50 7.16 7.63
C LEU A 109 -2.86 6.47 7.79
N LEU A 110 -3.05 5.27 7.22
CA LEU A 110 -4.29 4.52 7.42
C LEU A 110 -4.55 4.23 8.91
N GLU A 111 -3.51 3.87 9.66
CA GLU A 111 -3.63 3.65 11.10
C GLU A 111 -3.86 4.95 11.88
N VAL A 112 -3.32 6.08 11.43
CA VAL A 112 -3.64 7.39 12.00
C VAL A 112 -5.12 7.72 11.78
N LEU A 113 -5.61 7.66 10.54
CA LEU A 113 -7.00 7.97 10.19
C LEU A 113 -7.98 7.02 10.89
N ARG A 114 -7.64 5.72 10.94
CA ARG A 114 -8.47 4.69 11.60
C ARG A 114 -8.72 4.98 13.08
N ARG A 115 -7.72 5.50 13.80
CA ARG A 115 -7.86 5.84 15.23
C ARG A 115 -8.81 7.03 15.48
N HIS A 116 -9.04 7.84 14.45
CA HIS A 116 -9.89 9.03 14.50
C HIS A 116 -11.23 8.81 13.79
N LEU A 117 -11.66 7.55 13.61
CA LEU A 117 -13.02 7.27 13.16
C LEU A 117 -14.03 7.58 14.27
N PRO A 118 -15.23 8.08 13.94
CA PRO A 118 -15.77 8.27 12.57
C PRO A 118 -15.38 9.59 11.88
N GLU A 119 -14.75 10.55 12.57
CA GLU A 119 -14.40 11.88 12.03
C GLU A 119 -13.59 11.80 10.73
N CYS A 120 -12.66 10.84 10.65
CA CYS A 120 -11.78 10.66 9.50
C CYS A 120 -12.32 9.77 8.38
N LEU A 121 -13.61 9.40 8.39
CA LEU A 121 -14.17 8.43 7.45
C LEU A 121 -13.92 8.83 5.99
N ASP A 122 -14.38 10.02 5.57
CA ASP A 122 -14.26 10.47 4.18
C ASP A 122 -12.80 10.59 3.73
N TYR A 123 -11.93 11.08 4.61
CA TYR A 123 -10.49 11.17 4.38
C TYR A 123 -9.85 9.79 4.18
N MET A 124 -10.23 8.81 5.00
CA MET A 124 -9.75 7.44 4.86
C MET A 124 -10.24 6.80 3.57
N LEU A 125 -11.50 7.03 3.18
CA LEU A 125 -12.08 6.53 1.94
C LEU A 125 -11.37 7.13 0.70
N GLU A 126 -11.10 8.43 0.70
CA GLU A 126 -10.35 9.12 -0.36
C GLU A 126 -8.92 8.57 -0.45
N PHE A 127 -8.24 8.45 0.68
CA PHE A 127 -6.84 8.01 0.69
C PHE A 127 -6.69 6.55 0.24
N VAL A 128 -7.58 5.65 0.66
CA VAL A 128 -7.59 4.26 0.17
C VAL A 128 -7.75 4.22 -1.35
N TYR A 129 -8.63 5.03 -1.93
CA TYR A 129 -8.81 5.10 -3.38
C TYR A 129 -7.52 5.54 -4.09
N VAL A 130 -6.86 6.58 -3.58
CA VAL A 130 -5.59 7.07 -4.12
C VAL A 130 -4.49 6.01 -4.06
N ALA A 131 -4.30 5.38 -2.90
CA ALA A 131 -3.29 4.35 -2.71
C ALA A 131 -3.57 3.12 -3.59
N TYR A 132 -4.85 2.74 -3.74
CA TYR A 132 -5.25 1.62 -4.58
C TYR A 132 -4.97 1.89 -6.06
N HIS A 133 -5.29 3.09 -6.55
CA HIS A 133 -4.99 3.48 -7.92
C HIS A 133 -3.48 3.52 -8.19
N MET A 134 -2.70 4.08 -7.26
CA MET A 134 -1.24 4.13 -7.36
C MET A 134 -0.62 2.73 -7.44
N LEU A 135 -1.02 1.82 -6.55
CA LEU A 135 -0.54 0.43 -6.56
C LEU A 135 -1.02 -0.35 -7.77
N GLY A 136 -2.23 -0.08 -8.27
CA GLY A 136 -2.74 -0.65 -9.52
C GLY A 136 -1.87 -0.24 -10.71
N SER A 137 -1.50 1.04 -10.80
CA SER A 137 -0.57 1.52 -11.82
C SER A 137 0.80 0.83 -11.71
N LEU A 138 1.36 0.68 -10.51
CA LEU A 138 2.63 -0.02 -10.29
C LEU A 138 2.55 -1.52 -10.63
N TYR A 139 1.41 -2.16 -10.36
CA TYR A 139 1.16 -3.54 -10.75
C TYR A 139 1.26 -3.72 -12.27
N GLU A 140 0.69 -2.79 -13.04
CA GLU A 140 0.70 -2.84 -14.51
C GLU A 140 2.05 -2.46 -15.12
N THR A 141 2.78 -1.53 -14.50
CA THR A 141 3.97 -0.89 -15.09
C THR A 141 5.29 -1.41 -14.53
N VAL A 142 5.29 -1.99 -13.33
CA VAL A 142 6.49 -2.45 -12.61
C VAL A 142 6.32 -3.88 -12.09
N PRO A 143 6.36 -4.89 -12.99
CA PRO A 143 6.08 -6.30 -12.64
C PRO A 143 7.15 -6.95 -11.75
N ALA A 144 8.32 -6.32 -11.58
CA ALA A 144 9.41 -6.85 -10.75
C ALA A 144 9.02 -7.09 -9.27
N PHE A 145 7.94 -6.48 -8.80
CA PHE A 145 7.44 -6.59 -7.42
C PHE A 145 5.98 -7.04 -7.37
N GLU A 146 5.52 -7.79 -8.37
CA GLU A 146 4.12 -8.21 -8.53
C GLU A 146 3.53 -8.85 -7.26
N ASP A 147 4.28 -9.73 -6.59
CA ASP A 147 3.82 -10.40 -5.37
C ASP A 147 3.50 -9.38 -4.27
N THR A 148 4.36 -8.37 -4.10
CA THR A 148 4.14 -7.29 -3.14
C THR A 148 2.93 -6.44 -3.51
N TRP A 149 2.78 -6.08 -4.80
CA TRP A 149 1.66 -5.26 -5.25
C TRP A 149 0.31 -5.94 -5.10
N THR A 150 0.22 -7.21 -5.50
CA THR A 150 -1.02 -7.99 -5.36
C THR A 150 -1.44 -8.10 -3.90
N GLU A 151 -0.48 -8.32 -2.99
CA GLU A 151 -0.76 -8.37 -1.56
C GLU A 151 -1.22 -7.01 -1.00
N CYS A 152 -0.51 -5.91 -1.32
CA CYS A 152 -0.88 -4.57 -0.86
C CYS A 152 -2.26 -4.13 -1.39
N LEU A 153 -2.59 -4.48 -2.63
CA LEU A 153 -3.91 -4.25 -3.22
C LEU A 153 -5.01 -5.05 -2.48
N GLY A 154 -4.70 -6.29 -2.09
CA GLY A 154 -5.57 -7.09 -1.22
C GLY A 154 -5.77 -6.44 0.15
N ASP A 155 -4.70 -5.94 0.77
CA ASP A 155 -4.75 -5.25 2.06
C ASP A 155 -5.57 -3.95 1.99
N LEU A 156 -5.41 -3.12 0.95
CA LEU A 156 -6.22 -1.93 0.73
C LEU A 156 -7.70 -2.25 0.50
N ALA A 157 -7.98 -3.27 -0.31
CA ALA A 157 -9.35 -3.74 -0.51
C ALA A 157 -9.98 -4.21 0.81
N ARG A 158 -9.19 -4.87 1.67
CA ARG A 158 -9.63 -5.27 3.01
C ARG A 158 -9.87 -4.06 3.92
N TYR A 159 -9.02 -3.04 3.90
CA TYR A 159 -9.29 -1.79 4.65
C TYR A 159 -10.63 -1.21 4.23
N ARG A 160 -10.88 -1.08 2.92
CA ARG A 160 -12.14 -0.57 2.40
C ARG A 160 -13.34 -1.42 2.79
N MET A 161 -13.20 -2.75 2.72
CA MET A 161 -14.23 -3.70 3.16
C MET A 161 -14.63 -3.50 4.63
N VAL A 162 -13.67 -3.23 5.53
CA VAL A 162 -13.93 -3.07 6.96
C VAL A 162 -14.58 -1.73 7.28
N ILE A 163 -14.23 -0.68 6.55
CA ILE A 163 -14.75 0.68 6.76
C ILE A 163 -16.19 0.82 6.24
N GLU A 164 -16.54 0.11 5.16
CA GLU A 164 -17.89 0.08 4.55
C GLU A 164 -18.87 -0.81 5.34
N ASP A 165 -18.84 -0.78 6.68
CA ASP A 165 -19.64 -1.68 7.53
C ASP A 165 -21.15 -1.52 7.32
N GLU A 166 -21.61 -0.29 7.03
CA GLU A 166 -23.01 0.06 6.81
C GLU A 166 -23.50 -0.18 5.37
N ASP A 167 -22.64 0.00 4.35
CA ASP A 167 -22.97 -0.28 2.94
C ASP A 167 -22.60 -1.72 2.57
N MET A 168 -23.56 -2.62 2.77
CA MET A 168 -23.39 -4.05 2.47
C MET A 168 -22.97 -4.33 1.03
N ARG A 169 -23.39 -3.50 0.07
CA ARG A 169 -23.06 -3.69 -1.35
C ARG A 169 -21.60 -3.33 -1.60
N ASN A 170 -21.14 -2.18 -1.12
CA ASN A 170 -19.73 -1.81 -1.23
C ASN A 170 -18.86 -2.83 -0.50
N ARG A 171 -19.27 -3.26 0.69
CA ARG A 171 -18.56 -4.30 1.43
C ARG A 171 -18.40 -5.58 0.64
N GLU A 172 -19.45 -6.07 -0.03
CA GLU A 172 -19.37 -7.28 -0.86
C GLU A 172 -18.41 -7.10 -2.04
N ILE A 173 -18.47 -5.94 -2.73
CA ILE A 173 -17.54 -5.61 -3.82
C ILE A 173 -16.09 -5.65 -3.32
N TRP A 174 -15.80 -4.99 -2.21
CA TRP A 174 -14.44 -4.93 -1.67
C TRP A 174 -13.97 -6.26 -1.06
N THR A 175 -14.89 -7.09 -0.56
CA THR A 175 -14.62 -8.49 -0.21
C THR A 175 -14.19 -9.29 -1.45
N GLY A 176 -14.91 -9.13 -2.56
CA GLY A 176 -14.58 -9.75 -3.84
C GLY A 176 -13.22 -9.32 -4.39
N ASN A 177 -12.92 -8.01 -4.30
CA ASN A 177 -11.63 -7.45 -4.71
C ASN A 177 -10.48 -8.01 -3.85
N ALA A 178 -10.62 -7.98 -2.53
CA ALA A 178 -9.61 -8.54 -1.61
C ALA A 178 -9.38 -10.04 -1.88
N ARG A 179 -10.45 -10.81 -2.09
CA ARG A 179 -10.37 -12.25 -2.42
C ARG A 179 -9.64 -12.48 -3.73
N THR A 180 -9.94 -11.69 -4.76
CA THR A 180 -9.29 -11.79 -6.08
C THR A 180 -7.79 -11.59 -5.95
N TRP A 181 -7.38 -10.52 -5.25
CA TRP A 181 -5.97 -10.21 -5.05
C TRP A 181 -5.23 -11.25 -4.23
N TYR A 182 -5.73 -11.61 -3.05
CA TYR A 182 -5.05 -12.60 -2.21
C TYR A 182 -5.04 -14.00 -2.84
N THR A 183 -6.06 -14.37 -3.63
CA THR A 183 -6.04 -15.65 -4.37
C THR A 183 -4.93 -15.63 -5.42
N ARG A 184 -4.83 -14.55 -6.21
CA ARG A 184 -3.73 -14.36 -7.17
C ARG A 184 -2.37 -14.39 -6.49
N THR A 185 -2.22 -13.76 -5.33
CA THR A 185 -0.98 -13.82 -4.54
C THR A 185 -0.70 -15.25 -4.08
N ALA A 186 -1.71 -15.98 -3.58
CA ALA A 186 -1.56 -17.35 -3.10
C ALA A 186 -1.15 -18.34 -4.21
N ASP A 187 -1.62 -18.13 -5.44
CA ASP A 187 -1.23 -18.95 -6.60
C ASP A 187 0.26 -18.78 -6.94
N ARG A 188 0.82 -17.60 -6.67
CA ARG A 188 2.21 -17.26 -6.97
C ARG A 188 3.17 -17.63 -5.83
N ILE A 189 2.73 -17.48 -4.59
CA ILE A 189 3.50 -17.79 -3.38
C ILE A 189 2.76 -18.78 -2.47
N PRO A 190 2.50 -20.04 -2.93
CA PRO A 190 1.70 -21.02 -2.20
C PRO A 190 2.34 -21.48 -0.88
N GLY A 191 3.64 -21.25 -0.69
CA GLY A 191 4.35 -21.50 0.56
C GLY A 191 4.05 -20.47 1.66
N SER A 192 3.42 -19.34 1.36
CA SER A 192 3.19 -18.27 2.34
C SER A 192 1.90 -18.49 3.15
N GLY A 193 2.04 -18.99 4.38
CA GLY A 193 0.91 -19.16 5.29
C GLY A 193 0.17 -17.86 5.59
N ARG A 194 0.87 -16.72 5.52
CA ARG A 194 0.30 -15.40 5.80
C ARG A 194 -0.79 -14.98 4.81
N ILE A 195 -0.66 -15.33 3.53
CA ILE A 195 -1.69 -15.02 2.52
C ILE A 195 -2.98 -15.80 2.80
N TYR A 196 -2.85 -17.07 3.18
CA TYR A 196 -4.01 -17.88 3.58
C TYR A 196 -4.66 -17.36 4.86
N HIS A 197 -3.90 -16.80 5.81
CA HIS A 197 -4.49 -16.12 6.96
C HIS A 197 -5.37 -14.94 6.55
N HIS A 198 -4.90 -14.12 5.60
CA HIS A 198 -5.70 -13.01 5.06
C HIS A 198 -6.97 -13.50 4.36
N LEU A 199 -6.88 -14.56 3.54
CA LEU A 199 -8.03 -15.22 2.91
C LEU A 199 -9.05 -15.74 3.93
N ALA A 200 -8.59 -16.26 5.07
CA ALA A 200 -9.46 -16.68 6.16
C ALA A 200 -10.23 -15.46 6.73
N LEU A 201 -9.54 -14.36 7.04
CA LEU A 201 -10.17 -13.17 7.62
C LEU A 201 -11.31 -12.62 6.76
N ILE A 202 -11.16 -12.61 5.43
CA ILE A 202 -12.17 -12.10 4.50
C ILE A 202 -13.23 -13.15 4.09
N SER A 203 -13.13 -14.38 4.59
CA SER A 203 -14.10 -15.46 4.30
C SER A 203 -15.28 -15.47 5.28
N ARG A 204 -15.43 -14.46 6.14
CA ARG A 204 -16.61 -14.31 6.99
C ARG A 204 -17.85 -14.00 6.14
N PRO A 205 -19.03 -14.55 6.50
CA PRO A 205 -19.29 -15.45 7.63
C PRO A 205 -19.06 -16.95 7.34
N GLN A 206 -18.51 -17.40 6.20
CA GLN A 206 -18.40 -18.83 5.86
C GLN A 206 -17.38 -19.58 6.74
N GLN A 207 -17.83 -20.25 7.81
CA GLN A 207 -16.95 -20.86 8.82
C GLN A 207 -16.09 -22.00 8.26
N LEU A 208 -16.64 -22.87 7.42
CA LEU A 208 -15.86 -23.96 6.80
C LEU A 208 -14.72 -23.43 5.93
N ARG A 209 -14.96 -22.34 5.19
CA ARG A 209 -13.95 -21.70 4.35
C ARG A 209 -12.88 -21.02 5.21
N GLN A 210 -13.27 -20.37 6.30
CA GLN A 210 -12.32 -19.81 7.28
C GLN A 210 -11.42 -20.90 7.86
N LEU A 211 -12.00 -22.01 8.35
CA LEU A 211 -11.25 -23.12 8.91
C LEU A 211 -10.27 -23.71 7.89
N PHE A 212 -10.72 -23.93 6.65
CA PHE A 212 -9.86 -24.39 5.57
C PHE A 212 -8.63 -23.48 5.40
N TYR A 213 -8.83 -22.16 5.30
CA TYR A 213 -7.74 -21.23 5.09
C TYR A 213 -6.84 -21.08 6.32
N TYR A 214 -7.36 -21.12 7.54
CA TYR A 214 -6.52 -21.15 8.75
C TYR A 214 -5.67 -22.42 8.83
N CYS A 215 -6.23 -23.60 8.51
CA CYS A 215 -5.45 -24.83 8.40
C CYS A 215 -4.35 -24.70 7.34
N ARG A 216 -4.68 -24.21 6.14
CA ARG A 216 -3.69 -23.94 5.08
C ARG A 216 -2.58 -23.03 5.59
N SER A 217 -2.94 -21.93 6.25
CA SER A 217 -2.02 -20.95 6.84
C SER A 217 -1.00 -21.57 7.82
N LEU A 218 -1.43 -22.56 8.61
CA LEU A 218 -0.59 -23.27 9.59
C LEU A 218 0.23 -24.41 8.98
N THR A 219 -0.20 -24.97 7.85
CA THR A 219 0.46 -26.12 7.18
C THR A 219 1.31 -25.73 5.97
N SER A 220 1.33 -24.46 5.58
CA SER A 220 2.20 -23.95 4.52
C SER A 220 3.69 -24.06 4.87
N GLU A 221 4.57 -24.00 3.86
CA GLU A 221 6.03 -24.05 4.04
C GLU A 221 6.56 -22.96 4.99
N LEU A 222 5.94 -21.79 4.97
CA LEU A 222 6.15 -20.69 5.90
C LEU A 222 4.87 -20.48 6.73
N PRO A 223 4.68 -21.22 7.84
CA PRO A 223 3.47 -21.12 8.65
C PRO A 223 3.30 -19.73 9.27
N PHE A 224 2.04 -19.26 9.35
CA PHE A 224 1.72 -18.01 10.05
C PHE A 224 1.03 -18.31 11.39
N GLN A 225 1.81 -18.26 12.47
CA GLN A 225 1.37 -18.74 13.79
C GLN A 225 0.16 -17.99 14.35
N SER A 226 -0.06 -16.72 13.98
CA SER A 226 -1.23 -15.95 14.42
C SER A 226 -2.56 -16.55 13.94
N ALA A 227 -2.54 -17.43 12.93
CA ALA A 227 -3.73 -18.18 12.52
C ALA A 227 -4.29 -19.07 13.63
N ARG A 228 -3.44 -19.64 14.51
CA ARG A 228 -3.89 -20.44 15.66
C ARG A 228 -4.75 -19.61 16.61
N ALA A 229 -4.33 -18.39 16.92
CA ALA A 229 -5.08 -17.48 17.77
C ALA A 229 -6.39 -17.00 17.12
N SER A 230 -6.45 -16.96 15.78
CA SER A 230 -7.68 -16.56 15.07
C SER A 230 -8.73 -17.69 14.98
N MET A 231 -8.33 -18.94 15.27
CA MET A 231 -9.24 -20.10 15.29
C MET A 231 -9.88 -20.35 16.66
N LEU A 232 -9.26 -19.83 17.73
CA LEU A 232 -9.72 -19.95 19.12
C LEU A 232 -10.66 -18.80 19.46
#